data_AF-A0A4R3NVD7-F1
#
_entry.id   AF-A0A4R3NVD7-F1
#
_cell.length_a   1.000
_cell.length_b   1.000
_cell.length_c   1.000
_cell.angle_alpha   90.00
_cell.angle_beta   90.00
_cell.angle_gamma   90.00
#
_symmetry.space_group_name_H-M   'P 1'
#
loop_
_entity.id
_entity.type
_entity.pdbx_description
1 polymer ?
#
loop_
_entity_poly.entity_id
_entity_poly.type
_entity_poly.pdbx_seq_one_letter_code
_entity_poly.pdbx_strand_id
1 'polypeptide(L)'
;MEMMEAFQRVALALAIGLLVGIERGWQEREMADGARAAGIRTFALIGLLGGLAGYLGPVVGPVVPSMLGVALTLTLIVFSYRAAEPQHDFSATSVVAGLVVFALGIVSVTSDMRLAAAGGVVTTVLLAARHSHVMVFLKP
;
A
#
# COMPACT_ATOMS: atom_id res chain seq x y z
N MET A 1 -17.71 -0.36 -18.33
CA MET A 1 -17.09 0.88 -17.81
C MET A 1 -16.74 1.74 -19.00
N GLU A 2 -17.12 3.01 -18.95
CA GLU A 2 -16.63 4.01 -19.90
C GLU A 2 -15.12 4.22 -19.70
N MET A 3 -14.39 4.56 -20.76
CA MET A 3 -12.92 4.72 -20.71
C MET A 3 -12.48 5.76 -19.67
N MET A 4 -13.21 6.86 -19.56
CA MET A 4 -12.95 7.91 -18.58
C MET A 4 -13.12 7.41 -17.13
N GLU A 5 -14.14 6.60 -16.88
CA GLU A 5 -14.42 6.04 -15.56
C GLU A 5 -13.32 5.06 -15.14
N ALA A 6 -12.88 4.20 -16.05
CA ALA A 6 -11.76 3.29 -15.81
C ALA A 6 -10.48 4.06 -15.45
N PHE A 7 -10.18 5.14 -16.18
CA PHE A 7 -9.01 5.97 -15.89
C PHE A 7 -9.09 6.61 -14.51
N GLN A 8 -10.26 7.14 -14.12
CA GLN A 8 -10.48 7.71 -12.79
C GLN A 8 -10.31 6.69 -11.66
N ARG A 9 -10.84 5.47 -11.83
CA ARG A 9 -10.76 4.41 -10.82
C ARG A 9 -9.34 3.88 -10.63
N VAL A 10 -8.60 3.72 -11.71
CA VAL A 10 -7.18 3.33 -11.66
C VAL A 10 -6.31 4.48 -11.14
N ALA A 11 -6.61 5.73 -11.51
CA ALA A 11 -5.94 6.89 -10.95
C ALA A 11 -6.17 7.01 -9.44
N LEU A 12 -7.38 6.69 -8.94
CA LEU A 12 -7.66 6.61 -7.51
C LEU A 12 -6.83 5.51 -6.83
N ALA A 13 -6.69 4.34 -7.45
CA ALA A 13 -5.84 3.26 -6.93
C ALA A 13 -4.38 3.73 -6.75
N LEU A 14 -3.85 4.43 -7.75
CA LEU A 14 -2.52 5.02 -7.72
C LEU A 14 -2.42 6.13 -6.65
N ALA A 15 -3.45 6.98 -6.52
CA ALA A 15 -3.49 8.04 -5.52
C ALA A 15 -3.50 7.48 -4.08
N ILE A 16 -4.24 6.39 -3.83
CA ILE A 16 -4.24 5.68 -2.54
C ILE A 16 -2.84 5.14 -2.25
N GLY A 17 -2.19 4.53 -3.26
CA GLY A 17 -0.80 4.05 -3.13
C GLY A 17 0.20 5.18 -2.84
N LEU A 18 0.05 6.33 -3.50
CA LEU A 18 0.88 7.50 -3.23
C LEU A 18 0.65 8.07 -1.83
N LEU A 19 -0.61 8.19 -1.40
CA LEU A 19 -0.98 8.69 -0.07
C LEU A 19 -0.30 7.86 1.04
N VAL A 20 -0.45 6.54 0.98
CA VAL A 20 0.19 5.62 1.94
C VAL A 20 1.71 5.66 1.80
N GLY A 21 2.21 5.72 0.56
CA GLY A 21 3.63 5.80 0.25
C GLY A 21 4.30 7.06 0.79
N ILE A 22 3.62 8.21 0.81
CA ILE A 22 4.13 9.48 1.34
C ILE A 22 4.36 9.37 2.85
N GLU A 23 3.40 8.85 3.60
CA GLU A 23 3.55 8.63 5.04
C GLU A 23 4.74 7.72 5.34
N ARG A 24 4.82 6.58 4.63
CA ARG A 24 5.92 5.63 4.82
C ARG A 24 7.27 6.20 4.38
N GLY A 25 7.28 6.89 3.25
CA GLY A 25 8.47 7.55 2.73
C GLY A 25 8.94 8.73 3.58
N TRP A 26 8.08 9.31 4.41
CA TRP A 26 8.48 10.26 5.45
C TRP A 26 9.03 9.55 6.69
N GLN A 27 8.41 8.44 7.14
CA GLN A 27 8.89 7.64 8.27
C GLN A 27 10.30 7.07 8.06
N GLU A 28 10.61 6.65 6.83
CA GLU A 28 11.90 6.04 6.51
C GLU A 28 13.00 7.07 6.14
N ARG A 29 12.73 8.38 6.24
CA ARG A 29 13.74 9.44 5.96
C ARG A 29 14.83 9.52 7.01
N GLU A 30 14.50 9.25 8.27
CA GLU A 30 15.46 9.26 9.37
C GLU A 30 16.24 7.94 9.48
N MET A 31 15.85 6.92 8.71
CA MET A 31 16.53 5.64 8.65
C MET A 31 17.72 5.70 7.67
N ALA A 32 18.81 5.03 8.04
CA ALA A 32 20.02 4.94 7.23
C ALA A 32 19.72 4.41 5.80
N ASP A 33 20.44 4.94 4.80
CA ASP A 33 20.33 4.47 3.42
C ASP A 33 20.59 2.95 3.37
N GLY A 34 19.60 2.19 2.88
CA GLY A 34 19.62 0.72 2.82
C GLY A 34 18.69 0.00 3.80
N ALA A 35 18.19 0.66 4.85
CA ALA A 35 17.20 0.10 5.79
C ALA A 35 15.73 0.37 5.40
N ARG A 36 15.50 0.97 4.21
CA ARG A 36 14.17 1.38 3.73
C ARG A 36 13.38 0.16 3.26
N ALA A 37 12.32 -0.19 3.98
CA ALA A 37 11.51 -1.39 3.75
C ALA A 37 10.44 -1.21 2.66
N ALA A 38 10.01 0.01 2.32
CA ALA A 38 9.29 0.30 1.07
C ALA A 38 8.98 1.80 0.96
N GLY A 39 9.52 2.46 -0.08
CA GLY A 39 9.31 3.89 -0.32
C GLY A 39 8.02 4.22 -1.08
N ILE A 40 7.83 5.52 -1.34
CA ILE A 40 6.68 6.12 -2.05
C ILE A 40 6.37 5.40 -3.37
N ARG A 41 7.41 5.08 -4.15
CA ARG A 41 7.27 4.43 -5.46
C ARG A 41 6.69 3.02 -5.34
N THR A 42 7.08 2.26 -4.30
CA THR A 42 6.62 0.89 -4.09
C THR A 42 5.12 0.88 -3.81
N PHE A 43 4.65 1.70 -2.86
CA PHE A 43 3.22 1.77 -2.54
C PHE A 43 2.37 2.32 -3.70
N ALA A 44 2.88 3.29 -4.46
CA ALA A 44 2.21 3.77 -5.67
C ALA A 44 2.01 2.66 -6.71
N LEU A 45 3.06 1.86 -6.96
CA LEU A 45 3.00 0.72 -7.87
C LEU A 45 2.09 -0.40 -7.35
N ILE A 46 2.05 -0.63 -6.03
CA ILE A 46 1.15 -1.61 -5.42
C ILE A 46 -0.32 -1.21 -5.62
N GLY A 47 -0.65 0.07 -5.39
CA GLY A 47 -1.99 0.58 -5.63
C GLY A 47 -2.39 0.47 -7.09
N LEU A 48 -1.48 0.87 -8.00
CA LEU A 48 -1.67 0.72 -9.44
C LEU A 48 -1.87 -0.76 -9.84
N LEU A 49 -1.06 -1.66 -9.31
CA LEU A 49 -1.16 -3.10 -9.57
C LEU A 49 -2.52 -3.65 -9.12
N GLY A 50 -3.01 -3.22 -7.96
CA GLY A 50 -4.36 -3.55 -7.47
C GLY A 50 -5.45 -3.04 -8.41
N GLY A 51 -5.37 -1.79 -8.84
CA GLY A 51 -6.30 -1.21 -9.82
C GLY A 51 -6.31 -1.97 -11.14
N LEU A 52 -5.14 -2.28 -11.69
CA LEU A 52 -5.02 -3.07 -12.92
C LEU A 52 -5.56 -4.50 -12.75
N ALA A 53 -5.30 -5.13 -11.61
CA ALA A 53 -5.84 -6.45 -11.30
C ALA A 53 -7.38 -6.43 -11.22
N GLY A 54 -7.96 -5.42 -10.56
CA GLY A 54 -9.40 -5.21 -10.51
C GLY A 54 -10.02 -4.95 -11.89
N TYR A 55 -9.33 -4.20 -12.74
CA TYR A 55 -9.76 -3.93 -14.11
C TYR A 55 -9.72 -5.16 -15.02
N LEU A 56 -8.67 -5.99 -14.88
CA LEU A 56 -8.50 -7.20 -15.68
C LEU A 56 -9.37 -8.37 -15.20
N GLY A 57 -9.71 -8.43 -13.91
CA GLY A 57 -10.45 -9.55 -13.30
C GLY A 57 -11.69 -10.02 -14.08
N PRO A 58 -12.56 -9.13 -14.58
CA PRO A 58 -13.71 -9.54 -15.41
C PRO A 58 -13.34 -10.21 -16.74
N VAL A 59 -12.15 -9.93 -17.29
CA VAL A 59 -11.68 -10.46 -18.59
C VAL A 59 -10.96 -11.79 -18.42
N VAL A 60 -10.09 -11.90 -17.42
CA VAL A 60 -9.22 -13.08 -17.22
C VAL A 60 -9.67 -14.01 -16.08
N GLY A 61 -10.76 -13.65 -15.41
CA GLY A 61 -11.28 -14.37 -14.24
C GLY A 61 -10.55 -14.03 -12.93
N PRO A 62 -11.04 -14.56 -11.79
CA PRO A 62 -10.55 -14.20 -10.45
C PRO A 62 -9.16 -14.79 -10.13
N VAL A 63 -8.71 -15.79 -10.90
CA VAL A 63 -7.44 -16.49 -10.66
C VAL A 63 -6.25 -15.54 -10.83
N VAL A 64 -6.22 -14.73 -11.88
CA VAL A 64 -5.07 -13.84 -12.16
C VAL A 64 -4.89 -12.78 -11.06
N PRO A 65 -5.93 -12.02 -10.64
CA PRO A 65 -5.82 -11.11 -9.49
C PRO A 65 -5.33 -11.78 -8.21
N SER A 66 -5.80 -13.00 -7.92
CA SER A 66 -5.35 -13.75 -6.73
C SER A 66 -3.87 -14.14 -6.83
N MET A 67 -3.39 -14.59 -7.99
CA MET A 67 -1.98 -14.89 -8.22
C MET A 67 -1.10 -13.65 -8.09
N LEU A 68 -1.55 -12.50 -8.58
CA LEU A 68 -0.85 -11.22 -8.38
C LEU A 68 -0.75 -10.85 -6.90
N GLY A 69 -1.84 -11.05 -6.14
CA GLY A 69 -1.84 -10.83 -4.69
C GLY A 69 -0.85 -11.74 -3.95
N VAL A 70 -0.81 -13.02 -4.30
CA VAL A 70 0.15 -13.98 -3.72
C VAL A 70 1.59 -13.61 -4.09
N ALA A 71 1.85 -13.31 -5.36
CA ALA A 71 3.17 -12.89 -5.83
C ALA A 71 3.64 -11.62 -5.10
N LEU A 72 2.76 -10.63 -4.97
CA LEU A 72 3.04 -9.40 -4.22
C LEU A 72 3.35 -9.71 -2.74
N THR A 73 2.56 -10.57 -2.10
CA THR A 73 2.77 -10.96 -0.70
C THR A 73 4.16 -11.55 -0.51
N LEU A 74 4.57 -12.48 -1.39
CA LEU A 74 5.88 -13.10 -1.35
C LEU A 74 7.00 -12.06 -1.56
N THR A 75 6.84 -11.17 -2.54
CA THR A 75 7.80 -10.08 -2.79
C THR A 75 7.95 -9.16 -1.57
N LEU A 76 6.85 -8.77 -0.93
CA LEU A 76 6.87 -7.91 0.26
C LEU A 76 7.51 -8.60 1.46
N ILE A 77 7.24 -9.90 1.65
CA ILE A 77 7.87 -10.70 2.70
C ILE A 77 9.39 -10.74 2.49
N VAL A 78 9.84 -11.12 1.29
CA VAL A 78 11.28 -11.18 0.95
C VAL A 78 11.94 -9.82 1.13
N PHE A 79 11.31 -8.74 0.66
CA PHE A 79 11.85 -7.40 0.80
C PHE A 79 11.94 -6.96 2.27
N SER A 80 10.90 -7.25 3.07
CA SER A 80 10.89 -6.93 4.50
C SER A 80 11.95 -7.71 5.27
N TYR A 81 12.19 -8.98 4.91
CA TYR A 81 13.29 -9.78 5.50
C TYR A 81 14.66 -9.18 5.17
N ARG A 82 14.90 -8.78 3.92
CA ARG A 82 16.18 -8.17 3.52
C ARG A 82 16.39 -6.79 4.15
N ALA A 83 15.34 -6.01 4.33
CA ALA A 83 15.41 -4.72 4.99
C ALA A 83 15.68 -4.82 6.50
N ALA A 84 15.28 -5.94 7.13
CA ALA A 84 15.51 -6.19 8.55
C ALA A 84 16.96 -6.65 8.86
N GLU A 85 17.74 -7.07 7.87
CA GLU A 85 19.07 -7.66 8.04
C GLU A 85 20.09 -6.74 8.78
N PRO A 86 20.07 -5.40 8.63
CA PRO A 86 20.99 -4.51 9.35
C PRO A 86 20.58 -4.17 10.80
N GLN A 87 19.30 -4.30 11.19
CA GLN A 87 18.77 -3.80 12.47
C GLN A 87 17.80 -4.77 13.20
N HIS A 88 17.52 -5.95 12.63
CA HIS A 88 16.53 -6.93 13.11
C HIS A 88 15.09 -6.40 13.32
N ASP A 89 14.75 -5.23 12.76
CA ASP A 89 13.40 -4.67 12.88
C ASP A 89 12.53 -5.10 11.69
N PHE A 90 11.79 -6.21 11.87
CA PHE A 90 10.85 -6.70 10.88
C PHE A 90 9.50 -5.97 11.01
N SER A 91 9.22 -5.05 10.09
CA SER A 91 7.94 -4.33 10.08
C SER A 91 6.83 -5.14 9.41
N ALA A 92 6.19 -6.04 10.17
CA ALA A 92 4.99 -6.77 9.73
C ALA A 92 3.89 -5.81 9.26
N THR A 93 3.80 -4.63 9.87
CA THR A 93 2.85 -3.57 9.48
C THR A 93 3.10 -3.06 8.06
N SER A 94 4.34 -3.06 7.55
CA SER A 94 4.65 -2.67 6.16
C SER A 94 4.09 -3.66 5.14
N VAL A 95 4.23 -4.96 5.41
CA VAL A 95 3.65 -6.01 4.57
C VAL A 95 2.13 -5.86 4.53
N VAL A 96 1.48 -5.75 5.70
CA VAL A 96 0.03 -5.59 5.80
C VAL A 96 -0.45 -4.33 5.08
N ALA A 97 0.25 -3.20 5.25
CA ALA A 97 -0.09 -1.97 4.54
C ALA A 97 -0.02 -2.14 3.02
N GLY A 98 1.00 -2.84 2.50
CA GLY A 98 1.11 -3.13 1.07
C GLY A 98 -0.09 -3.96 0.57
N LEU A 99 -0.48 -4.99 1.31
CA LEU A 99 -1.64 -5.81 0.96
C LEU A 99 -2.95 -5.02 1.00
N VAL A 100 -3.11 -4.14 1.98
CA VAL A 100 -4.28 -3.26 2.07
C VAL A 100 -4.33 -2.30 0.88
N VAL A 101 -3.21 -1.69 0.50
CA VAL A 101 -3.15 -0.80 -0.68
C VAL A 101 -3.49 -1.56 -1.97
N PHE A 102 -2.98 -2.78 -2.13
CA PHE A 102 -3.34 -3.64 -3.27
C PHE A 102 -4.85 -3.94 -3.30
N ALA A 103 -5.41 -4.35 -2.16
CA ALA A 103 -6.83 -4.65 -2.04
C ALA A 103 -7.70 -3.41 -2.31
N LEU A 104 -7.34 -2.25 -1.77
CA LEU A 104 -8.04 -0.98 -2.03
C LEU A 104 -7.95 -0.57 -3.50
N GLY A 105 -6.85 -0.88 -4.19
CA GLY A 105 -6.74 -0.69 -5.63
C GLY A 105 -7.72 -1.57 -6.41
N ILE A 106 -7.91 -2.83 -6.01
CA ILE A 106 -8.95 -3.69 -6.61
C ILE A 106 -10.34 -3.09 -6.35
N VAL A 107 -10.62 -2.69 -5.10
CA VAL A 107 -11.92 -2.13 -4.67
C VAL A 107 -12.23 -0.82 -5.40
N SER A 108 -11.24 0.03 -5.70
CA SER A 108 -11.49 1.28 -6.43
C SER A 108 -12.04 1.04 -7.84
N VAL A 109 -11.71 -0.09 -8.45
CA VAL A 109 -12.18 -0.47 -9.78
C VAL A 109 -13.44 -1.32 -9.76
N THR A 110 -13.54 -2.30 -8.85
CA THR A 110 -14.65 -3.26 -8.84
C THR A 110 -15.86 -2.80 -8.03
N SER A 111 -15.68 -1.84 -7.13
CA SER A 111 -16.69 -1.45 -6.11
C SER A 111 -16.86 0.08 -6.05
N ASP A 112 -17.25 0.63 -4.89
CA ASP A 112 -17.41 2.08 -4.68
C ASP A 112 -16.07 2.78 -4.47
N MET A 113 -15.79 3.80 -5.29
CA MET A 113 -14.62 4.67 -5.19
C MET A 113 -14.52 5.37 -3.83
N ARG A 114 -15.65 5.72 -3.21
CA ARG A 114 -15.69 6.38 -1.90
C ARG A 114 -15.17 5.46 -0.81
N LEU A 115 -15.51 4.17 -0.88
CA LEU A 115 -15.03 3.15 0.05
C LEU A 115 -13.51 2.97 -0.08
N ALA A 116 -13.01 2.87 -1.31
CA ALA A 116 -11.58 2.77 -1.57
C ALA A 116 -10.82 4.00 -1.06
N ALA A 117 -11.32 5.20 -1.33
CA ALA A 117 -10.73 6.45 -0.88
C ALA A 117 -10.71 6.56 0.66
N ALA A 118 -11.84 6.29 1.32
CA ALA A 118 -11.94 6.30 2.78
C ALA A 118 -11.00 5.26 3.40
N GLY A 119 -10.95 4.05 2.84
CA GLY A 119 -10.02 3.00 3.27
C GLY A 119 -8.56 3.42 3.13
N GLY A 120 -8.20 4.12 2.04
CA GLY A 120 -6.86 4.69 1.85
C GLY A 120 -6.50 5.69 2.94
N VAL A 121 -7.40 6.63 3.22
CA VAL A 121 -7.21 7.63 4.29
C VAL A 121 -7.09 6.96 5.67
N VAL A 122 -7.97 6.02 6.00
CA VAL A 122 -7.91 5.29 7.28
C VAL A 122 -6.60 4.52 7.41
N THR A 123 -6.15 3.88 6.35
CA THR A 123 -4.87 3.15 6.33
C THR A 123 -3.71 4.10 6.61
N THR A 124 -3.65 5.23 5.91
CA THR A 124 -2.67 6.30 6.13
C THR A 124 -2.70 6.82 7.57
N VAL A 125 -3.88 7.11 8.12
CA VAL A 125 -4.03 7.61 9.49
C VAL A 125 -3.57 6.59 10.52
N LEU A 126 -3.93 5.31 10.37
CA LEU A 126 -3.46 4.25 11.29
C LEU A 126 -1.94 4.10 11.28
N LEU A 127 -1.32 4.26 10.10
CA LEU A 127 0.13 4.23 9.94
C LEU A 127 0.82 5.43 10.58
N ALA A 128 0.21 6.61 10.50
CA ALA A 128 0.67 7.81 11.19
C ALA A 128 0.49 7.69 12.72
N ALA A 129 -0.62 7.11 13.18
CA ALA A 129 -0.97 7.01 14.59
C ALA A 129 0.00 6.16 15.41
N ARG A 130 0.64 5.13 14.82
CA ARG A 130 1.74 4.35 15.41
C ARG A 130 2.80 5.24 16.09
N HIS A 131 2.98 6.48 15.60
CA HIS A 131 4.01 7.40 16.07
C HIS A 131 3.53 8.34 17.19
N SER A 132 2.21 8.57 17.31
CA SER A 132 1.66 9.54 18.25
C SER A 132 1.74 9.11 19.72
N HIS A 133 1.96 7.83 20.01
CA HIS A 133 2.07 7.31 21.38
C HIS A 133 3.44 7.55 22.06
N VAL A 134 4.48 8.04 21.36
CA VAL A 134 5.78 8.34 21.99
C VAL A 134 5.90 9.80 22.46
N MET A 135 5.09 10.71 21.90
CA MET A 135 5.25 12.15 22.20
C MET A 135 4.29 12.69 23.28
N VAL A 136 3.31 11.90 23.73
CA VAL A 136 2.33 12.34 24.75
C VAL A 136 2.73 11.95 26.19
N PHE A 137 3.68 11.03 26.39
CA PHE A 137 4.11 10.60 27.73
C PHE A 137 5.41 11.26 28.25
N LEU A 138 6.01 12.16 27.47
CA LEU A 138 7.29 12.82 27.82
C LEU A 138 7.24 14.32 27.46
N LYS A 139 6.37 15.05 28.14
CA LYS A 139 6.53 16.49 28.36
C LYS A 139 6.02 16.81 29.77
N PRO A 140 6.78 17.61 30.54
CA PRO A 140 7.14 17.37 31.94
C PRO A 140 6.03 17.61 32.95
#